data_AF-A0A2K2V4H9-F1
#
_entry.id   AF-A0A2K2V4H9-F1
#
_cell.length_a   1.000
_cell.length_b   1.000
_cell.length_c   1.000
_cell.angle_alpha   90.00
_cell.angle_beta   90.00
_cell.angle_gamma   90.00
#
_symmetry.space_group_name_H-M   'P 1'
#
loop_
_entity.id
_entity.type
_entity.pdbx_description
1 polymer ?
#
loop_
_entity_poly.entity_id
_entity_poly.type
_entity_poly.pdbx_seq_one_letter_code
_entity_poly.pdbx_strand_id
1 'polypeptide(L)'
;VSLLDRETEIVEMDLPMDEERESLMEIENAISTKAEKIRREILNSAVKEARSPADIGRKIQFSERVEESLVSLRIIELLSDEVKLSKYRDFDFLLLKGISTGIITENYQEIVAHSTWAVAPQMVADLKKSGKKPITILKATK
;
A
#
# COMPACT_ATOMS: atom_id res chain seq x y z
N VAL A 1 -16.29 -13.83 -1.23
CA VAL A 1 -15.40 -13.45 -0.12
C VAL A 1 -14.34 -12.52 -0.70
N SER A 2 -14.27 -11.28 -0.21
CA SER A 2 -13.30 -10.27 -0.64
C SER A 2 -11.87 -10.68 -0.21
N LEU A 3 -10.82 -10.08 -0.80
CA LEU A 3 -9.45 -10.36 -0.36
C LEU A 3 -9.22 -9.93 1.10
N LEU A 4 -9.86 -8.83 1.52
CA LEU A 4 -9.80 -8.31 2.88
C LEU A 4 -10.56 -9.22 3.87
N ASP A 5 -11.66 -9.81 3.42
CA ASP A 5 -12.41 -10.77 4.25
C ASP A 5 -11.54 -12.01 4.51
N ARG A 6 -10.80 -12.48 3.49
CA ARG A 6 -9.89 -13.63 3.64
C ARG A 6 -8.66 -13.32 4.50
N GLU A 7 -8.13 -12.10 4.38
CA GLU A 7 -7.05 -11.61 5.26
C GLU A 7 -7.53 -11.63 6.71
N THR A 8 -8.72 -11.08 6.96
CA THR A 8 -9.36 -11.05 8.29
C THR A 8 -9.57 -12.45 8.84
N GLU A 9 -10.10 -13.37 8.04
CA GLU A 9 -10.30 -14.78 8.43
C GLU A 9 -8.98 -15.43 8.91
N ILE A 10 -7.86 -15.19 8.23
CA ILE A 10 -6.56 -15.76 8.62
C ILE A 10 -6.04 -15.14 9.90
N VAL A 11 -6.15 -13.81 10.04
CA VAL A 11 -5.71 -13.10 11.26
C VAL A 11 -6.53 -13.56 12.48
N GLU A 12 -7.83 -13.84 12.31
CA GLU A 12 -8.71 -14.33 13.37
C GLU A 12 -8.41 -15.79 13.78
N MET A 13 -7.69 -16.56 12.97
CA MET A 13 -7.34 -17.96 13.28
C MET A 13 -6.22 -18.09 14.33
N ASP A 14 -5.55 -16.98 14.72
CA ASP A 14 -4.46 -16.95 15.72
C ASP A 14 -3.39 -18.02 15.46
N LEU A 15 -2.98 -18.14 14.19
CA LEU A 15 -2.00 -19.12 13.75
C LEU A 15 -0.60 -18.78 14.30
N PRO A 16 0.30 -19.77 14.43
CA PRO A 16 1.72 -19.47 14.61
C PRO A 16 2.21 -18.53 13.52
N MET A 17 3.03 -17.54 13.90
CA MET A 17 3.48 -16.45 13.02
C MET A 17 3.97 -16.91 11.63
N ASP A 18 4.68 -18.04 11.55
CA ASP A 18 5.19 -18.56 10.28
C ASP A 18 4.07 -19.12 9.37
N GLU A 19 3.07 -19.79 9.96
CA GLU A 19 1.90 -20.32 9.26
C GLU A 19 0.95 -19.20 8.83
N GLU A 20 0.76 -18.19 9.69
CA GLU A 20 -0.01 -16.99 9.36
C GLU A 20 0.60 -16.27 8.16
N ARG A 21 1.92 -16.04 8.19
CA ARG A 21 2.63 -15.37 7.09
C ARG A 21 2.55 -16.14 5.78
N GLU A 22 2.68 -17.46 5.82
CA GLU A 22 2.53 -18.29 4.62
C GLU A 22 1.11 -18.19 4.05
N SER A 23 0.11 -18.20 4.92
CA SER A 23 -1.31 -18.08 4.55
C SER A 23 -1.65 -16.70 3.97
N LEU A 24 -1.09 -15.63 4.54
CA LEU A 24 -1.31 -14.25 4.09
C LEU A 24 -0.59 -13.93 2.77
N MET A 25 0.52 -14.61 2.45
CA MET A 25 1.41 -14.21 1.38
C MET A 25 0.74 -14.09 0.00
N GLU A 26 -0.17 -15.01 -0.36
CA GLU A 26 -0.91 -14.92 -1.62
C GLU A 26 -1.94 -13.78 -1.62
N ILE A 27 -2.58 -13.53 -0.47
CA ILE A 27 -3.63 -12.51 -0.32
C ILE A 27 -3.02 -11.12 -0.39
N GLU A 28 -1.97 -10.87 0.40
CA GLU A 28 -1.27 -9.59 0.43
C GLU A 28 -0.67 -9.24 -0.94
N ASN A 29 -0.09 -10.24 -1.61
CA ASN A 29 0.38 -10.08 -2.98
C ASN A 29 -0.75 -9.65 -3.93
N ALA A 30 -1.92 -10.30 -3.84
CA ALA A 30 -3.08 -9.95 -4.65
C ALA A 30 -3.60 -8.54 -4.33
N ILE A 31 -3.62 -8.14 -3.05
CA ILE A 31 -4.00 -6.80 -2.61
C ILE A 31 -3.04 -5.76 -3.17
N SER A 32 -1.72 -5.92 -2.97
CA SER A 32 -0.70 -4.99 -3.47
C SER A 32 -0.76 -4.86 -4.99
N THR A 33 -0.89 -5.98 -5.71
CA THR A 33 -0.99 -5.98 -7.18
C THR A 33 -2.25 -5.27 -7.66
N LYS A 34 -3.39 -5.51 -7.00
CA LYS A 34 -4.66 -4.87 -7.34
C LYS A 34 -4.63 -3.37 -7.06
N ALA A 35 -4.08 -2.96 -5.91
CA ALA A 35 -3.93 -1.56 -5.54
C ALA A 35 -3.03 -0.83 -6.55
N GLU A 36 -1.90 -1.42 -6.93
CA GLU A 36 -0.99 -0.87 -7.95
C GLU A 36 -1.69 -0.72 -9.31
N LYS A 37 -2.46 -1.73 -9.73
CA LYS A 37 -3.21 -1.70 -10.99
C LYS A 37 -4.21 -0.55 -11.02
N ILE A 38 -5.06 -0.44 -10.00
CA ILE A 38 -6.07 0.63 -9.89
C ILE A 38 -5.38 1.99 -9.87
N ARG A 39 -4.29 2.14 -9.09
CA ARG A 39 -3.52 3.39 -9.01
C ARG A 39 -3.00 3.82 -10.38
N ARG A 40 -2.48 2.90 -11.19
CA ARG A 40 -2.03 3.16 -12.56
C ARG A 40 -3.18 3.56 -13.48
N GLU A 41 -4.35 2.93 -13.35
CA GLU A 41 -5.54 3.28 -14.12
C GLU A 41 -6.04 4.70 -13.80
N ILE A 42 -6.04 5.08 -12.52
CA ILE A 42 -6.37 6.44 -12.09
C ILE A 42 -5.38 7.46 -12.64
N LEU A 43 -4.07 7.19 -12.54
CA LEU A 43 -3.04 8.07 -13.12
C LEU A 43 -3.21 8.25 -14.62
N ASN A 44 -3.53 7.18 -15.36
CA ASN A 44 -3.81 7.27 -16.79
C ASN A 44 -5.04 8.14 -17.08
N SER A 45 -6.10 8.02 -16.28
CA SER A 45 -7.28 8.88 -16.37
C SER A 45 -6.96 10.34 -16.04
N ALA A 46 -6.10 10.60 -15.05
CA ALA A 46 -5.65 11.95 -14.72
C ALA A 46 -4.86 12.60 -15.85
N VAL A 47 -4.01 11.84 -16.57
CA VAL A 47 -3.33 12.35 -17.77
C VAL A 47 -4.32 12.71 -18.88
N LYS A 48 -5.36 11.90 -19.08
CA LYS A 48 -6.42 12.19 -20.07
C LYS A 48 -7.18 13.47 -19.70
N GLU A 49 -7.56 13.60 -18.43
CA GLU A 49 -8.26 14.79 -17.93
C GLU A 49 -7.38 16.05 -18.01
N ALA A 50 -6.09 15.95 -17.68
CA ALA A 50 -5.17 17.07 -17.80
C ALA A 50 -5.09 17.61 -19.24
N ARG A 51 -5.15 16.70 -20.24
CA ARG A 51 -5.10 17.00 -21.67
C ARG A 51 -6.47 17.32 -22.30
N SER A 52 -7.55 17.22 -21.54
CA SER A 52 -8.89 17.62 -21.99
C SER A 52 -8.97 19.15 -22.16
N PRO A 53 -10.02 19.67 -22.84
CA PRO A 53 -10.23 21.11 -22.98
C PRO A 53 -10.10 21.89 -21.65
N ALA A 54 -9.76 23.17 -21.75
CA ALA A 54 -9.53 24.01 -20.59
C ALA A 54 -10.83 24.26 -19.81
N ASP A 55 -10.91 23.66 -18.63
CA ASP A 55 -11.95 23.89 -17.63
C ASP A 55 -11.31 23.74 -16.25
N ILE A 56 -10.98 24.89 -15.64
CA ILE A 56 -10.22 24.91 -14.39
C ILE A 56 -11.08 24.34 -13.25
N GLY A 57 -12.37 24.69 -13.18
CA GLY A 57 -13.25 24.25 -12.10
C GLY A 57 -13.43 22.74 -12.08
N ARG A 58 -13.71 22.14 -13.25
CA ARG A 58 -13.82 20.67 -13.39
C ARG A 58 -12.51 19.97 -13.03
N LYS A 59 -11.37 20.49 -13.50
CA LYS A 59 -10.04 19.88 -13.26
C LYS A 59 -9.63 19.93 -11.80
N ILE A 60 -9.97 21.00 -11.07
CA ILE A 60 -9.77 21.08 -9.60
C ILE A 60 -10.58 19.98 -8.90
N GLN A 61 -11.89 19.91 -9.16
CA GLN A 61 -12.75 18.89 -8.54
C GLN A 61 -12.34 17.46 -8.87
N PHE A 62 -11.79 17.22 -10.07
CA PHE A 62 -11.24 15.93 -10.44
C PHE A 62 -9.95 15.63 -9.66
N SER A 63 -9.04 16.61 -9.57
CA SER A 63 -7.76 16.47 -8.88
C SER A 63 -7.93 16.14 -7.41
N GLU A 64 -8.84 16.83 -6.70
CA GLU A 64 -9.11 16.60 -5.28
C GLU A 64 -9.57 15.16 -5.02
N ARG A 65 -10.53 14.68 -5.81
CA ARG A 65 -11.06 13.29 -5.70
C ARG A 65 -10.00 12.24 -6.01
N VAL A 66 -9.14 12.51 -6.98
CA VAL A 66 -8.11 11.58 -7.42
C VAL A 66 -6.97 11.50 -6.42
N GLU A 67 -6.58 12.61 -5.79
CA GLU A 67 -5.46 12.63 -4.84
C GLU A 67 -5.71 11.68 -3.66
N GLU A 68 -6.87 11.76 -3.02
CA GLU A 68 -7.25 10.86 -1.91
C GLU A 68 -7.17 9.38 -2.32
N SER A 69 -7.70 9.05 -3.51
CA SER A 69 -7.66 7.69 -4.04
C SER A 69 -6.23 7.20 -4.31
N LEU A 70 -5.38 8.07 -4.88
CA LEU A 70 -3.99 7.73 -5.18
C LEU A 70 -3.17 7.51 -3.92
N VAL A 71 -3.39 8.32 -2.89
CA VAL A 71 -2.71 8.20 -1.59
C VAL A 71 -3.15 6.92 -0.90
N SER A 72 -4.47 6.68 -0.80
CA SER A 72 -5.04 5.47 -0.19
C SER A 72 -4.50 4.20 -0.85
N LEU A 73 -4.57 4.13 -2.19
CA LEU A 73 -4.07 2.97 -2.94
C LEU A 73 -2.57 2.78 -2.77
N ARG A 74 -1.80 3.87 -2.63
CA ARG A 74 -0.36 3.77 -2.41
C ARG A 74 -0.04 3.24 -1.01
N ILE A 75 -0.78 3.66 0.01
CA ILE A 75 -0.63 3.14 1.37
C ILE A 75 -0.97 1.64 1.39
N ILE A 76 -2.11 1.24 0.83
CA ILE A 76 -2.52 -0.17 0.73
C ILE A 76 -1.46 -1.00 -0.02
N GLU A 77 -0.97 -0.50 -1.16
CA GLU A 77 0.07 -1.19 -1.95
C GLU A 77 1.33 -1.48 -1.14
N LEU A 78 1.75 -0.53 -0.31
CA LEU A 78 2.97 -0.63 0.50
C LEU A 78 2.78 -1.51 1.73
N LEU A 79 1.65 -1.38 2.43
CA LEU A 79 1.37 -2.21 3.61
C LEU A 79 1.25 -3.70 3.25
N SER A 80 0.73 -4.00 2.06
CA SER A 80 0.62 -5.38 1.55
C SER A 80 1.87 -5.92 0.86
N ASP A 81 3.00 -5.19 0.84
CA ASP A 81 4.27 -5.69 0.28
C ASP A 81 5.46 -5.12 1.05
N GLU A 82 5.98 -5.93 1.98
CA GLU A 82 7.10 -5.58 2.87
C GLU A 82 8.35 -5.16 2.08
N VAL A 83 8.57 -5.75 0.89
CA VAL A 83 9.72 -5.42 0.05
C VAL A 83 9.53 -4.10 -0.69
N LYS A 84 8.31 -3.76 -1.11
CA LYS A 84 8.01 -2.42 -1.65
C LYS A 84 8.14 -1.36 -0.56
N LEU A 85 7.57 -1.61 0.62
CA LEU A 85 7.65 -0.70 1.77
C LEU A 85 9.10 -0.41 2.18
N SER A 86 9.91 -1.46 2.35
CA SER A 86 11.33 -1.33 2.73
C SER A 86 12.20 -0.58 1.72
N LYS A 87 11.73 -0.39 0.48
CA LYS A 87 12.44 0.33 -0.58
C LYS A 87 11.84 1.70 -0.89
N TYR A 88 10.73 2.05 -0.24
CA TYR A 88 10.03 3.28 -0.55
C TYR A 88 10.77 4.48 0.04
N ARG A 89 11.18 5.41 -0.83
CA ARG A 89 12.01 6.57 -0.45
C ARG A 89 11.22 7.84 -0.16
N ASP A 90 10.01 7.94 -0.70
CA ASP A 90 9.19 9.15 -0.63
C ASP A 90 8.11 9.03 0.46
N PHE A 91 8.42 8.32 1.56
CA PHE A 91 7.46 8.06 2.63
C PHE A 91 6.99 9.33 3.32
N ASP A 92 7.90 10.25 3.64
CA ASP A 92 7.54 11.51 4.31
C ASP A 92 6.52 12.32 3.48
N PHE A 93 6.69 12.33 2.15
CA PHE A 93 5.72 12.97 1.25
C PHE A 93 4.38 12.23 1.22
N LEU A 94 4.39 10.90 1.21
CA LEU A 94 3.16 10.10 1.25
C LEU A 94 2.41 10.31 2.57
N LEU A 95 3.13 10.41 3.68
CA LEU A 95 2.58 10.65 5.01
C LEU A 95 1.89 12.02 5.09
N LEU A 96 2.59 13.09 4.67
CA LEU A 96 2.01 14.44 4.61
C LEU A 96 0.75 14.47 3.74
N LYS A 97 0.76 13.77 2.61
CA LYS A 97 -0.42 13.63 1.76
C LYS A 97 -1.55 12.89 2.47
N GLY A 98 -1.25 11.79 3.17
CA GLY A 98 -2.21 11.03 3.98
C GLY A 98 -2.88 11.87 5.05
N ILE A 99 -2.11 12.73 5.73
CA ILE A 99 -2.65 13.70 6.71
C ILE A 99 -3.53 14.73 5.99
N SER A 100 -3.05 15.34 4.91
CA SER A 100 -3.78 16.40 4.19
C SER A 100 -5.09 15.93 3.56
N THR A 101 -5.19 14.64 3.22
CA THR A 101 -6.38 14.02 2.62
C THR A 101 -7.32 13.43 3.66
N GLY A 102 -6.97 13.51 4.96
CA GLY A 102 -7.81 12.99 6.04
C GLY A 102 -7.79 11.46 6.17
N ILE A 103 -6.82 10.77 5.56
CA ILE A 103 -6.63 9.32 5.70
C ILE A 103 -5.97 9.03 7.06
N ILE A 104 -5.02 9.87 7.46
CA ILE A 104 -4.37 9.83 8.77
C ILE A 104 -4.92 11.02 9.56
N THR A 105 -5.76 10.72 10.55
CA THR A 105 -6.51 11.72 11.31
C THR A 105 -6.01 11.90 12.74
N GLU A 106 -5.23 10.94 13.24
CA GLU A 106 -4.81 10.90 14.64
C GLU A 106 -3.30 10.74 14.80
N ASN A 107 -2.75 11.36 15.86
CA ASN A 107 -1.31 11.32 16.15
C ASN A 107 -0.78 9.89 16.28
N TYR A 108 -1.56 8.96 16.83
CA TYR A 108 -1.11 7.57 16.97
C TYR A 108 -0.95 6.88 15.60
N GLN A 109 -1.80 7.21 14.62
CA GLN A 109 -1.73 6.65 13.27
C GLN A 109 -0.47 7.13 12.55
N GLU A 110 -0.12 8.40 12.71
CA GLU A 110 1.12 8.97 12.19
C GLU A 110 2.35 8.25 12.79
N ILE A 111 2.38 8.06 14.11
CA ILE A 111 3.45 7.36 14.82
C ILE A 111 3.57 5.91 14.32
N VAL A 112 2.45 5.20 14.17
CA VAL A 112 2.44 3.82 13.66
C VAL A 112 2.96 3.77 12.23
N ALA A 113 2.51 4.67 11.36
CA ALA A 113 2.97 4.70 9.97
C ALA A 113 4.49 4.97 9.87
N HIS A 114 4.99 5.96 10.61
CA HIS A 114 6.42 6.29 10.66
C HIS A 114 7.26 5.13 11.18
N SER A 115 6.86 4.54 12.31
CA SER A 115 7.61 3.43 12.90
C SER A 115 7.64 2.22 11.97
N THR A 116 6.49 1.85 11.39
CA THR A 116 6.35 0.74 10.43
C THR A 116 7.27 0.92 9.24
N TRP A 117 7.30 2.10 8.63
CA TRP A 117 8.20 2.39 7.51
C TRP A 117 9.67 2.36 7.93
N ALA A 118 10.02 2.99 9.05
CA ALA A 118 11.40 3.09 9.52
C ALA A 118 12.01 1.72 9.83
N VAL A 119 11.22 0.78 10.36
CA VAL A 119 11.71 -0.58 10.69
C VAL A 119 11.68 -1.54 9.51
N ALA A 120 10.88 -1.29 8.47
CA ALA A 120 10.67 -2.22 7.36
C ALA A 120 11.98 -2.70 6.68
N PRO A 121 12.98 -1.83 6.40
CA PRO A 121 14.24 -2.29 5.81
C PRO A 121 14.99 -3.30 6.66
N GLN A 122 15.08 -3.05 7.97
CA GLN A 122 15.77 -3.94 8.91
C GLN A 122 14.98 -5.24 9.09
N MET A 123 13.66 -5.16 9.23
CA MET A 123 12.77 -6.31 9.32
C MET A 123 12.93 -7.24 8.11
N VAL A 124 12.90 -6.72 6.89
CA VAL A 124 13.09 -7.50 5.66
C VAL A 124 14.48 -8.14 5.59
N ALA A 125 15.51 -7.45 6.08
CA ALA A 125 16.86 -8.00 6.13
C ALA A 125 16.95 -9.17 7.11
N ASP A 126 16.32 -9.06 8.29
CA ASP A 126 16.37 -10.09 9.33
C ASP A 126 15.52 -11.31 9.00
N LEU A 127 14.37 -11.13 8.34
CA LEU A 127 13.60 -12.23 7.75
C LEU A 127 14.47 -13.05 6.79
N LYS A 128 15.17 -12.39 5.87
CA LYS A 128 16.05 -13.09 4.92
C LYS A 128 17.21 -13.82 5.60
N LYS A 129 17.86 -13.19 6.60
CA LYS A 129 18.96 -13.82 7.36
C LYS A 129 18.50 -15.07 8.12
N SER A 130 17.26 -15.07 8.60
CA SER A 130 16.66 -16.20 9.30
C SER A 130 16.05 -17.26 8.38
N GLY A 131 16.20 -17.12 7.06
CA GLY A 131 15.65 -18.06 6.06
C GLY A 131 14.15 -17.89 5.82
N LYS A 132 13.51 -16.87 6.41
CA LYS A 132 12.10 -16.55 6.23
C LYS A 132 11.89 -15.68 4.99
N LYS A 133 10.72 -15.81 4.37
CA LYS A 133 10.33 -15.03 3.18
C LYS A 133 9.58 -13.77 3.62
N PRO A 134 10.03 -12.58 3.20
CA PRO A 134 9.20 -11.39 3.27
C PRO A 134 7.94 -11.55 2.42
N ILE A 135 6.84 -10.98 2.87
CA ILE A 135 5.61 -10.87 2.08
C ILE A 135 5.88 -9.92 0.93
N THR A 136 5.85 -10.43 -0.30
CA THR A 136 6.10 -9.65 -1.50
C THR A 136 5.59 -10.38 -2.73
N ILE A 137 5.54 -9.67 -3.87
CA ILE A 137 5.33 -10.29 -5.17
C ILE A 137 6.37 -11.39 -5.38
N LEU A 138 5.91 -12.65 -5.34
CA LEU A 138 6.65 -13.78 -5.90
C LEU A 138 6.88 -13.44 -7.37
N LYS A 139 8.09 -12.98 -7.72
CA LYS A 139 8.55 -13.14 -9.09
C LYS A 139 8.51 -14.65 -9.31
N ALA A 140 7.55 -15.11 -10.11
CA ALA A 140 7.60 -16.44 -10.66
C ALA A 140 9.01 -16.62 -11.24
N THR A 141 9.82 -17.43 -10.58
CA THR A 141 11.06 -17.95 -11.12
C THR A 141 10.66 -18.62 -12.43
N LYS A 142 11.00 -17.98 -13.56
CA LYS A 142 11.06 -18.64 -14.85
C LYS A 142 12.25 -19.58 -14.86
#